data_AF-A0A642V144-F1
#
_entry.id   AF-A0A642V144-F1
#
_cell.length_a   1.000
_cell.length_b   1.000
_cell.length_c   1.000
_cell.angle_alpha   90.00
_cell.angle_beta   90.00
_cell.angle_gamma   90.00
#
_symmetry.space_group_name_H-M   'P 1'
#
loop_
_entity.id
_entity.type
_entity.pdbx_description
1 polymer ?
#
loop_
_entity_poly.entity_id
_entity_poly.type
_entity_poly.pdbx_seq_one_letter_code
_entity_poly.pdbx_strand_id
1 'polypeptide(L)'
;MMDEAPAMNGTDNDQLPEEQSLGANGHAESQEPGQKQQENEHQPIAHRHNTDEPSNRVRTSTQFYMAEPLPERPKPKSKKKKKQKDASSSKDKVTKTTSTTGGKKGNTKSSPFVISLKIPQNIHPPNFIPIESDIPDDIIWLRLTIREFFLRFERLCRLPTRHGSTINDPTVEWNEYLYKSLIVNLLRIILNDLVPLVPYTKEYLTEIEKTPADSERLWTLLYEYIDYSKVPPTTDQLAQQMTQDAFTTERTRLLSLNRVLMIATATETIRLTIDDDQVYMRQVQAETNEEVKRLKAQMEEKTLKMNKTQPKHAGPDMDRWQERFVSAKRTNSAKIQNAEDSGYFKCRKLNMRTFCLGKDTFGNQYWIFQQKSKEMRAWGSWVTCYKQASIVHPSGEKDVTSDNVDPKRRLYYVAGKEEILKLAKWIQSQYKANTSLQIVKDLRKFAEHLNDTQQQLQI
;
A
#
# COMPACT_ATOMS: atom_id res chain seq x y z
N MET A 1 6.13 1.70 59.01
CA MET A 1 6.74 3.02 58.80
C MET A 1 6.06 3.62 57.59
N MET A 2 5.01 4.38 57.89
CA MET A 2 4.21 5.15 56.95
C MET A 2 4.81 6.54 56.96
N ASP A 3 5.09 7.11 55.79
CA ASP A 3 5.36 8.53 55.65
C ASP A 3 4.36 9.11 54.66
N GLU A 4 3.43 9.87 55.23
CA GLU A 4 2.51 10.79 54.58
C GLU A 4 3.23 12.10 54.23
N ALA A 5 2.84 12.73 53.13
CA ALA A 5 3.14 14.12 52.81
C ALA A 5 2.04 14.68 51.87
N PRO A 6 1.74 16.00 51.91
CA PRO A 6 0.39 16.44 52.22
C PRO A 6 -0.34 17.21 51.11
N ALA A 7 -1.64 17.37 51.34
CA ALA A 7 -2.58 18.21 50.59
C ALA A 7 -2.23 19.70 50.67
N MET A 8 -2.46 20.40 49.55
CA MET A 8 -2.54 21.86 49.48
C MET A 8 -3.94 22.24 48.99
N ASN A 9 -4.66 22.93 49.87
CA ASN A 9 -5.91 23.65 49.64
C ASN A 9 -5.62 25.16 49.52
N GLY A 10 -6.49 25.84 48.78
CA GLY A 10 -6.73 27.29 48.82
C GLY A 10 -6.24 28.02 47.57
N THR A 11 -6.93 29.01 47.02
CA THR A 11 -8.18 29.69 47.39
C THR A 11 -8.57 30.59 46.22
N ASP A 12 -9.86 30.82 46.09
CA ASP A 12 -10.61 31.94 45.49
C ASP A 12 -9.82 33.16 44.95
N ASN A 13 -10.19 33.64 43.76
CA ASN A 13 -10.72 34.99 43.64
C ASN A 13 -11.40 35.29 42.29
N ASP A 14 -12.46 36.09 42.43
CA ASP A 14 -13.36 36.66 41.45
C ASP A 14 -12.67 37.58 40.41
N GLN A 15 -13.26 37.69 39.22
CA GLN A 15 -13.95 38.92 38.75
C GLN A 15 -14.25 38.85 37.24
N LEU A 16 -15.55 38.82 36.93
CA LEU A 16 -16.14 39.25 35.66
C LEU A 16 -16.00 40.78 35.53
N PRO A 17 -16.09 41.31 34.30
CA PRO A 17 -16.89 42.52 34.14
C PRO A 17 -17.97 42.37 33.07
N GLU A 18 -19.12 42.92 33.44
CA GLU A 18 -20.31 43.16 32.65
C GLU A 18 -20.13 44.21 31.54
N GLU A 19 -21.10 44.11 30.64
CA GLU A 19 -21.51 44.95 29.52
C GLU A 19 -21.25 46.47 29.62
N GLN A 20 -20.95 47.08 28.46
CA GLN A 20 -21.47 48.41 28.13
C GLN A 20 -21.96 48.48 26.69
N SER A 21 -23.15 49.07 26.58
CA SER A 21 -23.97 49.29 25.40
C SER A 21 -23.61 50.57 24.62
N LEU A 22 -24.18 50.65 23.41
CA LEU A 22 -24.56 51.84 22.64
C LEU A 22 -23.48 52.57 21.80
N GLY A 23 -23.79 52.70 20.51
CA GLY A 23 -23.14 53.62 19.58
C GLY A 23 -23.70 53.47 18.17
N ALA A 24 -24.77 54.22 17.88
CA ALA A 24 -25.36 54.35 16.55
C ALA A 24 -24.58 55.33 15.65
N ASN A 25 -24.90 55.27 14.35
CA ASN A 25 -24.70 56.24 13.26
C ASN A 25 -23.38 56.22 12.46
N GLY A 26 -23.54 56.21 11.14
CA GLY A 26 -22.49 56.62 10.20
C GLY A 26 -22.71 56.18 8.76
N HIS A 27 -23.55 56.91 8.01
CA HIS A 27 -23.55 56.92 6.55
C HIS A 27 -22.15 57.22 5.98
N ALA A 28 -21.76 56.53 4.90
CA ALA A 28 -20.92 57.11 3.85
C ALA A 28 -21.11 56.33 2.54
N GLU A 29 -21.59 57.06 1.53
CA GLU A 29 -21.49 56.73 0.11
C GLU A 29 -20.04 56.42 -0.28
N SER A 30 -19.85 55.46 -1.18
CA SER A 30 -18.69 55.46 -2.07
C SER A 30 -19.07 54.86 -3.41
N GLN A 31 -18.84 55.69 -4.42
CA GLN A 31 -19.07 55.51 -5.84
C GLN A 31 -18.12 54.44 -6.40
N GLU A 32 -18.62 53.53 -7.23
CA GLU A 32 -17.80 52.75 -8.15
C GLU A 32 -17.91 53.33 -9.58
N PRO A 33 -16.78 53.52 -10.30
CA PRO A 33 -16.80 53.97 -11.68
C PRO A 33 -16.80 52.81 -12.68
N GLY A 34 -17.43 53.09 -13.82
CA GLY A 34 -17.73 52.20 -14.93
C GLY A 34 -16.61 51.28 -15.44
N GLN A 35 -17.05 50.13 -15.94
CA GLN A 35 -16.32 49.37 -16.95
C GLN A 35 -17.16 49.16 -18.20
N LYS A 36 -16.50 49.46 -19.32
CA LYS A 36 -16.94 49.42 -20.71
C LYS A 36 -17.31 47.98 -21.09
N GLN A 37 -18.50 47.78 -21.64
CA GLN A 37 -18.81 46.59 -22.43
C GLN A 37 -18.29 46.82 -23.86
N GLN A 38 -17.34 45.98 -24.26
CA GLN A 38 -16.94 45.78 -25.64
C GLN A 38 -17.90 44.79 -26.30
N GLU A 39 -18.37 45.19 -27.48
CA GLU A 39 -19.01 44.36 -28.49
C GLU A 39 -18.14 43.14 -28.82
N ASN A 40 -18.77 41.98 -29.00
CA ASN A 40 -18.24 40.97 -29.89
C ASN A 40 -19.37 40.27 -30.65
N GLU A 41 -19.26 40.39 -31.97
CA GLU A 41 -20.16 39.90 -32.99
C GLU A 41 -20.10 38.37 -33.14
N HIS A 42 -21.28 37.79 -33.32
CA HIS A 42 -21.65 36.82 -34.36
C HIS A 42 -20.64 35.72 -34.75
N GLN A 43 -20.99 34.47 -34.42
CA GLN A 43 -20.83 33.35 -35.35
C GLN A 43 -22.08 32.45 -35.39
N PRO A 44 -22.43 31.88 -36.56
CA PRO A 44 -23.74 31.30 -36.84
C PRO A 44 -23.89 29.84 -36.38
N ILE A 45 -25.08 29.56 -35.84
CA ILE A 45 -25.57 28.22 -35.50
C ILE A 45 -26.04 27.53 -36.77
N ALA A 46 -25.37 26.44 -37.15
CA ALA A 46 -25.84 25.53 -38.19
C ALA A 46 -26.87 24.55 -37.60
N HIS A 47 -28.11 24.64 -38.10
CA HIS A 47 -29.15 23.65 -37.91
C HIS A 47 -28.74 22.29 -38.50
N ARG A 48 -28.86 21.21 -37.72
CA ARG A 48 -29.14 19.87 -38.23
C ARG A 48 -30.23 19.19 -37.39
N HIS A 49 -31.37 19.01 -38.06
CA HIS A 49 -32.38 18.00 -37.75
C HIS A 49 -31.81 16.58 -37.85
N ASN A 50 -32.19 15.70 -36.92
CA ASN A 50 -32.59 14.30 -37.16
C ASN A 50 -33.00 13.69 -35.81
N THR A 51 -34.31 13.60 -35.56
CA THR A 51 -35.18 12.41 -35.73
C THR A 51 -35.11 11.46 -34.56
N ASP A 52 -36.26 11.39 -33.89
CA ASP A 52 -36.64 10.54 -32.78
C ASP A 52 -36.48 9.04 -33.05
N GLU A 53 -35.85 8.32 -32.10
CA GLU A 53 -36.13 6.91 -31.84
C GLU A 53 -36.27 6.68 -30.32
N PRO A 54 -37.43 6.20 -29.83
CA PRO A 54 -37.59 5.84 -28.43
C PRO A 54 -36.97 4.46 -28.16
N SER A 55 -35.72 4.46 -27.67
CA SER A 55 -35.07 3.29 -27.10
C SER A 55 -35.78 2.87 -25.80
N ASN A 56 -36.69 1.91 -25.91
CA ASN A 56 -37.19 1.10 -24.80
C ASN A 56 -36.03 0.32 -24.14
N ARG A 57 -35.31 0.96 -23.21
CA ARG A 57 -34.39 0.27 -22.30
C ARG A 57 -35.20 -0.40 -21.21
N VAL A 58 -35.55 -1.66 -21.47
CA VAL A 58 -35.93 -2.63 -20.45
C VAL A 58 -34.82 -2.64 -19.39
N ARG A 59 -35.15 -2.18 -18.18
CA ARG A 59 -34.30 -2.25 -16.99
C ARG A 59 -34.13 -3.74 -16.67
N THR A 60 -33.05 -4.34 -17.15
CA THR A 60 -32.64 -5.66 -16.68
C THR A 60 -32.34 -5.55 -15.19
N SER A 61 -33.20 -6.18 -14.39
CA SER A 61 -32.97 -6.44 -12.98
C SER A 61 -31.53 -6.93 -12.83
N THR A 62 -30.76 -6.22 -12.02
CA THR A 62 -29.39 -6.60 -11.67
C THR A 62 -29.48 -7.88 -10.88
N GLN A 63 -29.47 -9.03 -11.59
CA GLN A 63 -29.23 -10.31 -10.96
C GLN A 63 -27.88 -10.18 -10.27
N PHE A 64 -27.93 -10.15 -8.94
CA PHE A 64 -26.78 -10.46 -8.11
C PHE A 64 -26.23 -11.76 -8.65
N TYR A 65 -25.09 -11.68 -9.34
CA TYR A 65 -24.26 -12.84 -9.55
C TYR A 65 -23.94 -13.34 -8.15
N MET A 66 -24.67 -14.36 -7.71
CA MET A 66 -24.10 -15.38 -6.84
C MET A 66 -22.74 -15.67 -7.46
N ALA A 67 -21.68 -15.41 -6.72
CA ALA A 67 -20.33 -15.68 -7.17
C ALA A 67 -20.33 -17.03 -7.89
N GLU A 68 -19.80 -17.09 -9.12
CA GLU A 68 -19.60 -18.36 -9.80
C GLU A 68 -19.01 -19.34 -8.77
N PRO A 69 -19.63 -20.51 -8.56
CA PRO A 69 -19.14 -21.46 -7.57
C PRO A 69 -17.66 -21.69 -7.84
N LEU A 70 -16.83 -21.37 -6.85
CA LEU A 70 -15.39 -21.54 -6.92
C LEU A 70 -15.09 -22.94 -7.46
N PRO A 71 -14.18 -23.10 -8.42
CA PRO A 71 -13.91 -24.39 -9.04
C PRO A 71 -13.63 -25.44 -7.96
N GLU A 72 -14.37 -26.56 -8.03
CA GLU A 72 -14.30 -27.62 -7.03
C GLU A 72 -12.84 -28.04 -6.77
N ARG A 73 -12.41 -27.99 -5.50
CA ARG A 73 -11.07 -28.39 -5.09
C ARG A 73 -10.76 -29.79 -5.62
N PRO A 74 -9.67 -30.00 -6.38
CA PRO A 74 -9.30 -31.34 -6.83
C PRO A 74 -9.01 -32.22 -5.61
N LYS A 75 -9.80 -33.30 -5.45
CA LYS A 75 -9.64 -34.27 -4.35
C LYS A 75 -8.21 -34.84 -4.37
N PRO A 76 -7.50 -34.89 -3.22
CA PRO A 76 -6.15 -35.40 -3.17
C PRO A 76 -6.12 -36.88 -3.56
N LYS A 77 -5.44 -37.18 -4.68
CA LYS A 77 -5.19 -38.56 -5.12
C LYS A 77 -4.37 -39.29 -4.05
N SER A 78 -4.97 -40.30 -3.44
CA SER A 78 -4.34 -41.18 -2.46
C SER A 78 -3.08 -41.82 -3.05
N LYS A 79 -1.92 -41.55 -2.43
CA LYS A 79 -0.64 -42.15 -2.82
C LYS A 79 -0.67 -43.64 -2.49
N LYS A 80 -0.57 -44.46 -3.53
CA LYS A 80 -0.44 -45.92 -3.51
C LYS A 80 0.86 -46.29 -2.76
N LYS A 81 0.71 -46.96 -1.60
CA LYS A 81 1.80 -47.55 -0.79
C LYS A 81 2.70 -48.44 -1.67
N LYS A 82 3.98 -48.10 -1.78
CA LYS A 82 5.00 -48.94 -2.42
C LYS A 82 5.51 -49.95 -1.39
N LYS A 83 5.36 -51.22 -1.74
CA LYS A 83 5.67 -52.44 -0.97
C LYS A 83 7.19 -52.51 -0.70
N GLN A 84 7.57 -52.52 0.58
CA GLN A 84 8.93 -52.78 1.06
C GLN A 84 9.18 -54.29 0.98
N LYS A 85 10.35 -54.69 0.46
CA LYS A 85 10.74 -56.09 0.26
C LYS A 85 11.94 -56.37 1.16
N ASP A 86 11.78 -57.36 2.02
CA ASP A 86 12.81 -57.91 2.91
C ASP A 86 13.92 -58.65 2.16
N ALA A 87 15.15 -58.53 2.67
CA ALA A 87 16.28 -59.46 2.50
C ALA A 87 17.32 -59.09 3.58
N SER A 88 17.34 -59.78 4.72
CA SER A 88 18.10 -61.00 5.03
C SER A 88 19.56 -60.75 5.43
N SER A 89 19.83 -61.20 6.66
CA SER A 89 21.08 -61.33 7.42
C SER A 89 22.30 -61.88 6.69
N SER A 90 23.49 -61.43 7.10
CA SER A 90 24.61 -62.35 7.42
C SER A 90 25.72 -61.68 8.26
N LYS A 91 26.31 -62.54 9.10
CA LYS A 91 27.23 -62.35 10.23
C LYS A 91 28.64 -61.85 9.90
N ASP A 92 29.22 -61.24 10.94
CA ASP A 92 30.59 -61.34 11.49
C ASP A 92 31.79 -61.42 10.55
N LYS A 93 32.68 -60.41 10.63
CA LYS A 93 34.10 -60.69 10.85
C LYS A 93 34.84 -59.54 11.55
N VAL A 94 35.32 -59.87 12.74
CA VAL A 94 36.26 -59.15 13.59
C VAL A 94 37.61 -59.00 12.88
N THR A 95 38.19 -57.79 12.87
CA THR A 95 39.64 -57.63 12.92
C THR A 95 40.05 -56.33 13.62
N LYS A 96 40.83 -56.51 14.69
CA LYS A 96 41.61 -55.52 15.45
C LYS A 96 42.74 -54.93 14.61
N THR A 97 42.99 -53.63 14.75
CA THR A 97 44.31 -52.98 14.62
C THR A 97 44.20 -51.55 15.21
N THR A 98 44.57 -51.31 16.47
CA THR A 98 45.86 -50.77 16.95
C THR A 98 46.32 -49.43 16.33
N SER A 99 46.09 -48.36 17.10
CA SER A 99 47.04 -47.29 17.51
C SER A 99 48.12 -46.75 16.55
N THR A 100 48.04 -45.44 16.25
CA THR A 100 49.16 -44.47 16.17
C THR A 100 48.55 -43.06 16.02
N THR A 101 48.35 -42.27 17.07
CA THR A 101 49.32 -41.39 17.74
C THR A 101 50.35 -40.77 16.79
N GLY A 102 50.00 -39.63 16.20
CA GLY A 102 50.88 -38.81 15.38
C GLY A 102 50.57 -37.33 15.59
N GLY A 103 51.10 -36.76 16.67
CA GLY A 103 51.02 -35.34 16.96
C GLY A 103 51.88 -34.54 15.99
N LYS A 104 51.26 -33.60 15.27
CA LYS A 104 51.94 -32.44 14.68
C LYS A 104 51.53 -31.20 15.45
N LYS A 105 52.39 -30.80 16.40
CA LYS A 105 52.43 -29.45 16.98
C LYS A 105 52.81 -28.47 15.86
N GLY A 106 51.80 -27.98 15.15
CA GLY A 106 51.93 -26.79 14.30
C GLY A 106 51.91 -25.56 15.21
N ASN A 107 53.06 -24.92 15.36
CA ASN A 107 53.22 -23.66 16.08
C ASN A 107 52.64 -22.52 15.24
N THR A 108 51.32 -22.43 15.13
CA THR A 108 50.64 -21.27 14.53
C THR A 108 50.64 -20.15 15.55
N LYS A 109 51.61 -19.23 15.40
CA LYS A 109 51.58 -17.90 15.99
C LYS A 109 50.22 -17.27 15.64
N SER A 110 49.32 -17.23 16.61
CA SER A 110 48.08 -16.48 16.53
C SER A 110 48.43 -15.01 16.41
N SER A 111 48.51 -14.49 15.19
CA SER A 111 48.55 -13.04 14.99
C SER A 111 47.29 -12.47 15.64
N PRO A 112 47.38 -11.37 16.42
CA PRO A 112 46.20 -10.74 16.99
C PRO A 112 45.21 -10.47 15.85
N PHE A 113 44.01 -11.02 15.98
CA PHE A 113 42.91 -10.78 15.06
C PHE A 113 42.54 -9.30 15.23
N VAL A 114 43.21 -8.43 14.47
CA VAL A 114 42.82 -7.02 14.37
C VAL A 114 41.49 -7.04 13.65
N ILE A 115 40.41 -7.04 14.42
CA ILE A 115 39.08 -6.75 13.93
C ILE A 115 39.15 -5.29 13.49
N SER A 116 39.52 -5.08 12.22
CA SER A 116 39.37 -3.78 11.59
C SER A 116 37.89 -3.49 11.57
N LEU A 117 37.45 -2.71 12.56
CA LEU A 117 36.14 -2.07 12.56
C LEU A 117 36.11 -1.22 11.29
N LYS A 118 35.53 -1.77 10.22
CA LYS A 118 35.29 -1.03 8.99
C LYS A 118 34.47 0.18 9.39
N ILE A 119 35.10 1.34 9.34
CA ILE A 119 34.44 2.63 9.51
C ILE A 119 33.23 2.60 8.59
N PRO A 120 32.01 2.88 9.09
CA PRO A 120 30.82 2.88 8.25
C PRO A 120 31.07 3.79 7.06
N GLN A 121 30.94 3.26 5.84
CA GLN A 121 30.98 4.11 4.66
C GLN A 121 29.91 5.19 4.83
N ASN A 122 30.26 6.44 4.57
CA ASN A 122 29.29 7.54 4.57
C ASN A 122 28.33 7.30 3.39
N ILE A 123 27.19 6.65 3.66
CA ILE A 123 26.16 6.39 2.65
C ILE A 123 25.27 7.62 2.59
N HIS A 124 25.25 8.29 1.43
CA HIS A 124 24.35 9.42 1.21
C HIS A 124 22.87 8.99 1.33
N PRO A 125 22.00 9.86 1.88
CA PRO A 125 20.57 9.59 1.94
C PRO A 125 19.96 9.47 0.53
N PRO A 126 18.85 8.74 0.37
CA PRO A 126 18.10 8.73 -0.88
C PRO A 126 17.47 10.10 -1.16
N ASN A 127 17.04 10.32 -2.39
CA ASN A 127 16.27 11.50 -2.75
C ASN A 127 14.86 11.39 -2.17
N PHE A 128 14.59 12.15 -1.11
CA PHE A 128 13.27 12.29 -0.52
C PHE A 128 12.52 13.41 -1.23
N ILE A 129 11.49 13.06 -2.00
CA ILE A 129 10.69 14.02 -2.74
C ILE A 129 9.46 14.36 -1.89
N PRO A 130 9.17 15.65 -1.61
CA PRO A 130 7.96 16.00 -0.88
C PRO A 130 6.71 15.64 -1.69
N ILE A 131 5.65 15.22 -1.01
CA ILE A 131 4.34 15.06 -1.63
C ILE A 131 3.63 16.41 -1.57
N GLU A 132 3.47 17.05 -2.74
CA GLU A 132 2.73 18.31 -2.85
C GLU A 132 1.24 18.07 -2.62
N SER A 133 0.68 18.70 -1.59
CA SER A 133 -0.75 18.70 -1.33
C SER A 133 -1.13 19.85 -0.43
N ASP A 134 -2.24 20.52 -0.76
CA ASP A 134 -2.89 21.51 0.10
C ASP A 134 -3.77 20.85 1.18
N ILE A 135 -3.90 19.52 1.12
CA ILE A 135 -4.74 18.74 2.02
C ILE A 135 -3.92 18.34 3.25
N PRO A 136 -4.46 18.53 4.47
CA PRO A 136 -3.82 18.07 5.71
C PRO A 136 -3.46 16.57 5.70
N ASP A 137 -2.31 16.25 6.30
CA ASP A 137 -1.78 14.87 6.36
C ASP A 137 -2.80 13.87 6.93
N ASP A 138 -3.55 14.25 7.96
CA ASP A 138 -4.56 13.39 8.61
C ASP A 138 -5.67 12.98 7.64
N ILE A 139 -6.11 13.91 6.78
CA ILE A 139 -7.10 13.64 5.74
C ILE A 139 -6.54 12.71 4.67
N ILE A 140 -5.30 12.92 4.24
CA ILE A 140 -4.61 12.03 3.31
C ILE A 140 -4.56 10.60 3.88
N TRP A 141 -4.24 10.44 5.17
CA TRP A 141 -4.22 9.13 5.83
C TRP A 141 -5.58 8.46 5.92
N LEU A 142 -6.65 9.21 6.21
CA LEU A 142 -8.02 8.69 6.19
C LEU A 142 -8.40 8.19 4.79
N ARG A 143 -8.11 8.99 3.75
CA ARG A 143 -8.34 8.62 2.34
C ARG A 143 -7.53 7.40 1.92
N LEU A 144 -6.26 7.30 2.33
CA LEU A 144 -5.41 6.14 2.07
C LEU A 144 -5.99 4.86 2.70
N THR A 145 -6.52 4.94 3.92
CA THR A 145 -7.15 3.81 4.60
C THR A 145 -8.35 3.29 3.81
N ILE A 146 -9.24 4.21 3.39
CA ILE A 146 -10.40 3.88 2.57
C ILE A 146 -9.96 3.30 1.21
N ARG A 147 -9.01 3.95 0.53
CA ARG A 147 -8.44 3.50 -0.75
C ARG A 147 -7.92 2.07 -0.67
N GLU A 148 -7.11 1.75 0.35
CA GLU A 148 -6.53 0.42 0.52
C GLU A 148 -7.59 -0.67 0.72
N PHE A 149 -8.66 -0.36 1.46
CA PHE A 149 -9.80 -1.27 1.62
C PHE A 149 -10.47 -1.55 0.28
N PHE A 150 -10.82 -0.50 -0.47
CA PHE A 150 -11.53 -0.65 -1.74
C PHE A 150 -10.69 -1.31 -2.85
N LEU A 151 -9.37 -1.07 -2.87
CA LEU A 151 -8.49 -1.77 -3.80
C LEU A 151 -8.32 -3.25 -3.44
N ARG A 152 -8.29 -3.59 -2.15
CA ARG A 152 -8.19 -4.99 -1.71
C ARG A 152 -9.48 -5.76 -2.02
N PHE A 153 -10.62 -5.17 -1.71
CA PHE A 153 -11.93 -5.80 -1.86
C PHE A 153 -12.65 -5.34 -3.14
N GLU A 154 -11.91 -5.02 -4.21
CA GLU A 154 -12.44 -4.49 -5.47
C GLU A 154 -13.59 -5.35 -6.04
N ARG A 155 -13.49 -6.68 -5.91
CA ARG A 155 -14.52 -7.64 -6.37
C ARG A 155 -15.84 -7.52 -5.62
N LEU A 156 -15.80 -7.18 -4.33
CA LEU A 156 -16.97 -7.00 -3.46
C LEU A 156 -17.53 -5.59 -3.62
N CYS A 157 -16.65 -4.58 -3.63
CA CYS A 157 -17.05 -3.17 -3.64
C CYS A 157 -17.48 -2.66 -5.02
N ARG A 158 -17.04 -3.25 -6.14
CA ARG A 158 -17.44 -2.89 -7.52
C ARG A 158 -17.63 -1.38 -7.77
N LEU A 159 -16.63 -0.58 -7.41
CA LEU A 159 -16.71 0.87 -7.61
C LEU A 159 -16.86 1.21 -9.11
N PRO A 160 -17.70 2.19 -9.47
CA PRO A 160 -17.79 2.66 -10.85
C PRO A 160 -16.41 3.09 -11.37
N THR A 161 -16.09 2.72 -12.61
CA THR A 161 -14.76 2.93 -13.22
C THR A 161 -14.31 4.40 -13.21
N ARG A 162 -15.26 5.34 -13.36
CA ARG A 162 -15.02 6.80 -13.30
C ARG A 162 -14.38 7.27 -11.99
N HIS A 163 -14.59 6.55 -10.90
CA HIS A 163 -14.05 6.87 -9.58
C HIS A 163 -12.64 6.28 -9.36
N GLY A 164 -12.19 5.43 -10.29
CA GLY A 164 -10.98 4.64 -10.13
C GLY A 164 -9.68 5.44 -10.14
N SER A 165 -9.64 6.61 -10.78
CA SER A 165 -8.50 7.53 -10.73
C SER A 165 -8.50 8.35 -9.44
N THR A 166 -9.62 8.98 -9.10
CA THR A 166 -9.77 9.81 -7.90
C THR A 166 -9.51 9.04 -6.61
N ILE A 167 -10.05 7.83 -6.46
CA ILE A 167 -9.77 7.02 -5.26
C ILE A 167 -8.30 6.60 -5.18
N ASN A 168 -7.61 6.50 -6.32
CA ASN A 168 -6.24 6.03 -6.37
C ASN A 168 -5.24 7.14 -5.98
N ASP A 169 -5.65 8.41 -6.01
CA ASP A 169 -4.85 9.56 -5.63
C ASP A 169 -5.47 10.33 -4.44
N PRO A 170 -5.02 10.12 -3.20
CA PRO A 170 -5.56 10.78 -2.01
C PRO A 170 -5.30 12.29 -1.95
N THR A 171 -4.43 12.86 -2.79
CA THR A 171 -4.18 14.32 -2.82
C THR A 171 -5.22 15.08 -3.64
N VAL A 172 -6.01 14.37 -4.47
CA VAL A 172 -7.06 14.97 -5.29
C VAL A 172 -8.34 15.07 -4.49
N GLU A 173 -9.06 16.19 -4.61
CA GLU A 173 -10.35 16.38 -3.94
C GLU A 173 -11.38 15.29 -4.33
N TRP A 174 -12.09 14.78 -3.32
CA TRP A 174 -13.13 13.78 -3.52
C TRP A 174 -14.49 14.45 -3.70
N ASN A 175 -15.18 14.13 -4.79
CA ASN A 175 -16.52 14.65 -5.04
C ASN A 175 -17.61 13.85 -4.32
N GLU A 176 -18.79 14.45 -4.19
CA GLU A 176 -19.96 13.86 -3.53
C GLU A 176 -20.41 12.52 -4.14
N TYR A 177 -20.24 12.34 -5.47
CA TYR A 177 -20.58 11.09 -6.14
C TYR A 177 -19.66 9.93 -5.72
N LEU A 178 -18.37 10.20 -5.52
CA LEU A 178 -17.43 9.24 -4.97
C LEU A 178 -17.86 8.87 -3.55
N TYR A 179 -18.15 9.86 -2.70
CA TYR A 179 -18.60 9.61 -1.33
C TYR A 179 -19.83 8.72 -1.25
N LYS A 180 -20.90 9.08 -1.96
CA LYS A 180 -22.10 8.26 -2.04
C LYS A 180 -21.79 6.84 -2.53
N SER A 181 -20.94 6.70 -3.53
CA SER A 181 -20.54 5.38 -4.04
C SER A 181 -19.80 4.54 -3.00
N LEU A 182 -18.91 5.15 -2.20
CA LEU A 182 -18.22 4.46 -1.11
C LEU A 182 -19.21 3.99 -0.04
N ILE A 183 -20.11 4.88 0.41
CA ILE A 183 -21.15 4.57 1.41
C ILE A 183 -22.01 3.38 0.95
N VAL A 184 -22.59 3.49 -0.25
CA VAL A 184 -23.48 2.46 -0.81
C VAL A 184 -22.79 1.10 -0.88
N ASN A 185 -21.52 1.04 -1.31
CA ASN A 185 -20.82 -0.23 -1.43
C ASN A 185 -20.44 -0.85 -0.08
N LEU A 186 -20.08 -0.04 0.92
CA LEU A 186 -19.85 -0.54 2.28
C LEU A 186 -21.15 -1.09 2.89
N LEU A 187 -22.27 -0.36 2.77
CA LEU A 187 -23.56 -0.82 3.27
C LEU A 187 -24.05 -2.08 2.55
N ARG A 188 -23.77 -2.23 1.25
CA ARG A 188 -24.04 -3.49 0.52
C ARG A 188 -23.23 -4.67 1.05
N ILE A 189 -21.98 -4.47 1.43
CA ILE A 189 -21.19 -5.54 2.07
C ILE A 189 -21.84 -5.96 3.38
N ILE A 190 -22.23 -4.99 4.21
CA ILE A 190 -22.86 -5.25 5.52
C ILE A 190 -24.23 -5.92 5.35
N LEU A 191 -25.04 -5.46 4.39
CA LEU A 191 -26.37 -6.02 4.13
C LEU A 191 -26.32 -7.46 3.61
N ASN A 192 -25.36 -7.74 2.73
CA ASN A 192 -25.21 -9.07 2.12
C ASN A 192 -24.31 -9.99 2.96
N ASP A 193 -24.03 -9.62 4.22
CA ASP A 193 -23.24 -10.48 5.08
C ASP A 193 -24.01 -11.76 5.44
N LEU A 194 -23.27 -12.83 5.71
CA LEU A 194 -23.86 -14.12 6.11
C LEU A 194 -24.59 -14.02 7.46
N VAL A 195 -24.11 -13.13 8.33
CA VAL A 195 -24.71 -12.86 9.64
C VAL A 195 -25.02 -11.35 9.71
N PRO A 196 -26.30 -10.95 9.73
CA PRO A 196 -26.66 -9.54 9.83
C PRO A 196 -26.09 -8.90 11.09
N LEU A 197 -25.18 -7.93 10.92
CA LEU A 197 -24.56 -7.19 12.03
C LEU A 197 -25.45 -6.05 12.54
N VAL A 198 -26.18 -5.39 11.63
CA VAL A 198 -27.01 -4.23 11.93
C VAL A 198 -28.41 -4.46 11.35
N PRO A 199 -29.47 -4.59 12.18
CA PRO A 199 -30.80 -4.98 11.73
C PRO A 199 -31.46 -4.04 10.70
N TYR A 200 -31.00 -2.80 10.58
CA TYR A 200 -31.61 -1.74 9.76
C TYR A 200 -30.80 -1.36 8.52
N THR A 201 -29.77 -2.13 8.14
CA THR A 201 -28.91 -1.79 7.00
C THR A 201 -29.69 -1.69 5.69
N LYS A 202 -30.74 -2.50 5.51
CA LYS A 202 -31.54 -2.52 4.28
C LYS A 202 -32.30 -1.22 4.07
N GLU A 203 -32.94 -0.74 5.12
CA GLU A 203 -33.74 0.49 5.14
C GLU A 203 -32.84 1.68 4.85
N TYR A 204 -31.73 1.81 5.59
CA TYR A 204 -30.76 2.89 5.38
C TYR A 204 -30.13 2.86 4.00
N LEU A 205 -29.72 1.69 3.49
CA LEU A 205 -29.18 1.58 2.14
C LEU A 205 -30.19 2.06 1.09
N THR A 206 -31.45 1.64 1.22
CA THR A 206 -32.51 2.02 0.27
C THR A 206 -32.73 3.53 0.23
N GLU A 207 -32.75 4.18 1.39
CA GLU A 207 -32.93 5.64 1.47
C GLU A 207 -31.68 6.40 1.00
N ILE A 208 -30.48 5.92 1.32
CA ILE A 208 -29.21 6.48 0.84
C ILE A 208 -29.10 6.38 -0.68
N GLU A 209 -29.51 5.27 -1.28
CA GLU A 209 -29.49 5.11 -2.74
C GLU A 209 -30.40 6.12 -3.45
N LYS A 210 -31.56 6.44 -2.88
CA LYS A 210 -32.51 7.45 -3.41
C LYS A 210 -32.04 8.89 -3.17
N THR A 211 -31.32 9.15 -2.08
CA THR A 211 -30.90 10.50 -1.70
C THR A 211 -29.85 11.06 -2.68
N PRO A 212 -29.99 12.27 -3.24
CA PRO A 212 -28.97 12.87 -4.11
C PRO A 212 -27.59 12.92 -3.45
N ALA A 213 -26.52 12.83 -4.25
CA ALA A 213 -25.16 12.75 -3.71
C ALA A 213 -24.73 14.02 -2.96
N ASP A 214 -25.16 15.17 -3.47
CA ASP A 214 -24.93 16.52 -2.95
C ASP A 214 -25.89 16.93 -1.81
N SER A 215 -26.80 16.04 -1.41
CA SER A 215 -27.76 16.34 -0.34
C SER A 215 -27.15 16.11 1.04
N GLU A 216 -27.23 17.10 1.94
CA GLU A 216 -26.84 16.95 3.36
C GLU A 216 -27.60 15.82 4.07
N ARG A 217 -28.81 15.47 3.60
CA ARG A 217 -29.57 14.33 4.14
C ARG A 217 -28.80 13.01 4.01
N LEU A 218 -27.94 12.87 3.01
CA LEU A 218 -27.07 11.70 2.84
C LEU A 218 -26.22 11.46 4.09
N TRP A 219 -25.60 12.53 4.60
CA TRP A 219 -24.74 12.48 5.78
C TRP A 219 -25.53 12.29 7.06
N THR A 220 -26.71 12.92 7.18
CA THR A 220 -27.62 12.68 8.31
C THR A 220 -28.00 11.19 8.41
N LEU A 221 -28.40 10.57 7.28
CA LEU A 221 -28.72 9.14 7.23
C LEU A 221 -27.53 8.27 7.63
N LEU A 222 -26.32 8.63 7.20
CA LEU A 222 -25.11 7.91 7.57
C LEU A 222 -24.81 7.99 9.07
N TYR A 223 -24.94 9.18 9.68
CA TYR A 223 -24.71 9.38 11.10
C TYR A 223 -25.72 8.61 11.95
N GLU A 224 -27.02 8.70 11.61
CA GLU A 224 -28.06 7.91 12.27
C GLU A 224 -27.73 6.41 12.22
N TYR A 225 -27.37 5.90 11.03
CA TYR A 225 -26.97 4.49 10.85
C TYR A 225 -25.79 4.08 11.75
N ILE A 226 -24.75 4.92 11.79
CA ILE A 226 -23.57 4.68 12.62
C ILE A 226 -23.95 4.66 14.11
N ASP A 227 -24.80 5.58 14.57
CA ASP A 227 -25.24 5.62 15.97
C ASP A 227 -26.05 4.38 16.34
N TYR A 228 -26.96 3.92 15.45
CA TYR A 228 -27.69 2.66 15.64
C TYR A 228 -26.79 1.43 15.65
N SER A 229 -25.66 1.45 14.94
CA SER A 229 -24.71 0.34 14.92
C SER A 229 -23.92 0.16 16.23
N LYS A 230 -23.98 1.13 17.14
CA LYS A 230 -23.26 1.16 18.43
C LYS A 230 -21.73 1.00 18.31
N VAL A 231 -21.15 1.30 17.14
CA VAL A 231 -19.69 1.32 16.99
C VAL A 231 -19.13 2.54 17.69
N PRO A 232 -18.32 2.41 18.75
CA PRO A 232 -17.77 3.57 19.45
C PRO A 232 -16.82 4.35 18.53
N PRO A 233 -16.75 5.68 18.65
CA PRO A 233 -15.67 6.44 18.02
C PRO A 233 -14.34 6.04 18.65
N THR A 234 -13.28 5.97 17.84
CA THR A 234 -11.92 5.75 18.37
C THR A 234 -11.41 7.01 19.08
N THR A 235 -10.53 6.87 20.07
CA THR A 235 -9.94 8.00 20.82
C THR A 235 -9.31 9.05 19.90
N ASP A 236 -8.63 8.62 18.83
CA ASP A 236 -8.00 9.52 17.86
C ASP A 236 -9.04 10.31 17.03
N GLN A 237 -10.19 9.70 16.74
CA GLN A 237 -11.29 10.36 16.02
C GLN A 237 -11.90 11.50 16.85
N LEU A 238 -12.06 11.30 18.16
CA LEU A 238 -12.59 12.32 19.06
C LEU A 238 -11.66 13.53 19.13
N ALA A 239 -10.34 13.30 19.22
CA ALA A 239 -9.35 14.38 19.23
C ALA A 239 -9.37 15.18 17.91
N GLN A 240 -9.53 14.49 16.78
CA GLN A 240 -9.59 15.10 15.45
C GLN A 240 -10.86 15.93 15.22
N GLN A 241 -11.99 15.54 15.82
CA GLN A 241 -13.26 16.27 15.68
C GLN A 241 -13.26 17.65 16.36
N MET A 242 -12.38 17.89 17.33
CA MET A 242 -12.33 19.18 18.05
C MET A 242 -11.57 20.27 17.29
N THR A 243 -10.94 19.95 16.16
CA THR A 243 -10.15 20.92 15.38
C THR A 243 -11.06 21.63 14.39
N GLN A 244 -11.35 22.91 14.61
CA GLN A 244 -12.06 23.77 13.67
C GLN A 244 -11.08 24.35 12.64
N ASP A 245 -11.09 23.80 11.42
CA ASP A 245 -10.37 24.32 10.26
C ASP A 245 -11.25 24.24 8.99
N ALA A 246 -10.72 24.74 7.86
CA ALA A 246 -11.41 24.70 6.56
C ALA A 246 -11.75 23.27 6.07
N PHE A 247 -11.14 22.24 6.67
CA PHE A 247 -11.33 20.85 6.31
C PHE A 247 -12.17 20.06 7.33
N THR A 248 -12.77 20.73 8.33
CA THR A 248 -13.58 20.08 9.39
C THR A 248 -14.68 19.19 8.81
N THR A 249 -15.38 19.66 7.77
CA THR A 249 -16.45 18.91 7.10
C THR A 249 -15.92 17.64 6.43
N GLU A 250 -14.85 17.79 5.64
CA GLU A 250 -14.19 16.68 4.94
C GLU A 250 -13.67 15.62 5.93
N ARG A 251 -12.99 16.06 6.99
CA ARG A 251 -12.53 15.21 8.08
C ARG A 251 -13.68 14.43 8.70
N THR A 252 -14.77 15.10 9.06
CA THR A 252 -15.95 14.46 9.69
C THR A 252 -16.58 13.39 8.78
N ARG A 253 -16.69 13.69 7.48
CA ARG A 253 -17.20 12.76 6.46
C ARG A 253 -16.32 11.52 6.34
N LEU A 254 -14.99 11.69 6.28
CA LEU A 254 -14.03 10.59 6.19
C LEU A 254 -13.97 9.73 7.47
N LEU A 255 -14.03 10.35 8.66
CA LEU A 255 -14.10 9.61 9.93
C LEU A 255 -15.36 8.74 10.00
N SER A 256 -16.49 9.26 9.52
CA SER A 256 -17.77 8.54 9.48
C SER A 256 -17.72 7.37 8.49
N LEU A 257 -17.14 7.57 7.30
CA LEU A 257 -16.85 6.48 6.37
C LEU A 257 -15.96 5.40 6.97
N ASN A 258 -14.92 5.79 7.71
CA ASN A 258 -14.06 4.82 8.39
C ASN A 258 -14.81 4.03 9.47
N ARG A 259 -15.78 4.63 10.18
CA ARG A 259 -16.65 3.89 11.11
C ARG A 259 -17.52 2.86 10.37
N VAL A 260 -18.09 3.20 9.22
CA VAL A 260 -18.82 2.22 8.40
C VAL A 260 -17.90 1.15 7.84
N LEU A 261 -16.67 1.50 7.45
CA LEU A 261 -15.64 0.56 7.03
C LEU A 261 -15.29 -0.41 8.17
N MET A 262 -15.21 0.05 9.43
CA MET A 262 -15.01 -0.82 10.59
C MET A 262 -16.14 -1.84 10.74
N ILE A 263 -17.41 -1.42 10.58
CA ILE A 263 -18.56 -2.34 10.57
C ILE A 263 -18.42 -3.35 9.44
N ALA A 264 -18.10 -2.88 8.22
CA ALA A 264 -17.90 -3.75 7.07
C ALA A 264 -16.75 -4.75 7.29
N THR A 265 -15.65 -4.36 7.91
CA THR A 265 -14.53 -5.27 8.23
C THR A 265 -14.88 -6.33 9.27
N ALA A 266 -15.88 -6.07 10.12
CA ALA A 266 -16.36 -7.04 11.12
C ALA A 266 -17.25 -8.15 10.50
N THR A 267 -17.71 -7.96 9.26
CA THR A 267 -18.55 -8.94 8.56
C THR A 267 -17.87 -10.30 8.41
N GLU A 268 -18.65 -11.38 8.44
CA GLU A 268 -18.16 -12.73 8.16
C GLU A 268 -17.64 -12.83 6.72
N THR A 269 -18.30 -12.16 5.78
CA THR A 269 -17.92 -12.10 4.36
C THR A 269 -16.50 -11.59 4.16
N ILE A 270 -16.13 -10.49 4.83
CA ILE A 270 -14.76 -9.96 4.73
C ILE A 270 -13.76 -10.91 5.39
N ARG A 271 -14.09 -11.51 6.55
CA ARG A 271 -13.21 -12.47 7.23
C ARG A 271 -12.94 -13.70 6.36
N LEU A 272 -13.98 -14.30 5.78
CA LEU A 272 -13.83 -15.44 4.86
C LEU A 272 -13.04 -15.06 3.61
N THR A 273 -13.27 -13.86 3.06
CA THR A 273 -12.47 -13.36 1.92
C THR A 273 -10.99 -13.25 2.28
N ILE A 274 -10.66 -12.79 3.49
CA ILE A 274 -9.27 -12.72 3.97
C ILE A 274 -8.67 -14.13 4.09
N ASP A 275 -9.41 -15.11 4.60
CA ASP A 275 -8.94 -16.49 4.72
C ASP A 275 -8.71 -17.14 3.36
N ASP A 276 -9.63 -16.95 2.41
CA ASP A 276 -9.48 -17.39 1.03
C ASP A 276 -8.29 -16.72 0.33
N ASP A 277 -8.08 -15.42 0.56
CA ASP A 277 -6.90 -14.68 0.08
C ASP A 277 -5.60 -15.30 0.59
N GLN A 278 -5.54 -15.76 1.85
CA GLN A 278 -4.34 -16.42 2.40
C GLN A 278 -4.09 -17.80 1.77
N VAL A 279 -5.15 -18.55 1.46
CA VAL A 279 -5.03 -19.83 0.73
C VAL A 279 -4.55 -19.56 -0.69
N TYR A 280 -5.16 -18.61 -1.38
CA TYR A 280 -4.80 -18.25 -2.75
C TYR A 280 -3.38 -17.67 -2.83
N MET A 281 -2.94 -16.88 -1.86
CA MET A 281 -1.56 -16.38 -1.80
C MET A 281 -0.54 -17.53 -1.73
N ARG A 282 -0.79 -18.55 -0.90
CA ARG A 282 0.08 -19.74 -0.82
C ARG A 282 0.10 -20.51 -2.14
N GLN A 283 -1.04 -20.61 -2.82
CA GLN A 283 -1.12 -21.21 -4.14
C GLN A 283 -0.29 -20.43 -5.18
N VAL A 284 -0.45 -19.12 -5.25
CA VAL A 284 0.33 -18.25 -6.16
C VAL A 284 1.83 -18.39 -5.91
N GLN A 285 2.26 -18.44 -4.63
CA GLN A 285 3.67 -18.66 -4.29
C GLN A 285 4.17 -20.03 -4.75
N ALA A 286 3.38 -21.09 -4.57
CA ALA A 286 3.73 -22.44 -5.03
C ALA A 286 3.85 -22.50 -6.56
N GLU A 287 2.86 -21.98 -7.28
CA GLU A 287 2.87 -21.91 -8.76
C GLU A 287 4.06 -21.11 -9.29
N THR A 288 4.37 -19.97 -8.66
CA THR A 288 5.52 -19.14 -9.04
C THR A 288 6.83 -19.91 -8.84
N ASN A 289 6.99 -20.60 -7.71
CA ASN A 289 8.17 -21.40 -7.41
C ASN A 289 8.35 -22.57 -8.39
N GLU A 290 7.26 -23.26 -8.73
CA GLU A 290 7.28 -24.34 -9.73
C GLU A 290 7.66 -23.83 -11.12
N GLU A 291 7.11 -22.69 -11.53
CA GLU A 291 7.43 -22.06 -12.81
C GLU A 291 8.89 -21.62 -12.88
N VAL A 292 9.41 -20.96 -11.84
CA VAL A 292 10.83 -20.58 -11.75
C VAL A 292 11.74 -21.81 -11.81
N LYS A 293 11.38 -22.89 -11.11
CA LYS A 293 12.11 -24.17 -11.16
C LYS A 293 12.10 -24.77 -12.57
N ARG A 294 10.94 -24.75 -13.25
CA ARG A 294 10.79 -25.22 -14.63
C ARG A 294 11.67 -24.42 -15.59
N LEU A 295 11.66 -23.09 -15.50
CA LEU A 295 12.49 -22.21 -16.33
C LEU A 295 14.00 -22.41 -16.09
N LYS A 296 14.41 -22.62 -14.84
CA LYS A 296 15.81 -22.96 -14.50
C LYS A 296 16.24 -24.28 -15.14
N ALA A 297 15.41 -25.33 -15.05
CA ALA A 297 15.69 -26.62 -15.68
C ALA A 297 15.76 -26.53 -17.21
N GLN A 298 14.87 -25.74 -17.84
CA GLN A 298 14.92 -25.51 -19.29
C GLN A 298 16.23 -24.83 -19.73
N MET A 299 16.74 -23.90 -18.94
CA MET A 299 18.03 -23.25 -19.24
C MET A 299 19.22 -24.19 -19.04
N GLU A 300 19.17 -25.04 -18.02
CA GLU A 300 20.20 -26.07 -17.80
C GLU A 300 20.27 -27.05 -18.98
N GLU A 301 19.12 -27.56 -19.43
CA GLU A 301 19.03 -28.43 -20.61
C GLU A 301 19.54 -27.72 -21.88
N LYS A 302 19.14 -26.45 -22.07
CA LYS A 302 19.60 -25.64 -23.20
C LYS A 302 21.11 -25.38 -23.15
N THR A 303 21.67 -25.15 -21.96
CA THR A 303 23.12 -24.99 -21.74
C THR A 303 23.87 -26.26 -22.12
N LEU A 304 23.38 -27.43 -21.69
CA LEU A 304 23.96 -28.72 -22.08
C LEU A 304 23.93 -28.93 -23.60
N LYS A 305 22.83 -28.55 -24.27
CA LYS A 305 22.72 -28.61 -25.74
C LYS A 305 23.68 -27.65 -26.44
N MET A 306 23.84 -26.42 -25.93
CA MET A 306 24.74 -25.42 -26.50
C MET A 306 26.21 -25.79 -26.29
N ASN A 307 26.58 -26.36 -25.15
CA ASN A 307 27.96 -26.80 -24.90
C ASN A 307 28.40 -27.91 -25.85
N LYS A 308 27.47 -28.77 -26.32
CA LYS A 308 27.76 -29.78 -27.35
C LYS A 308 28.10 -29.18 -28.72
N THR A 309 27.64 -27.96 -29.00
CA THR A 309 27.88 -27.24 -30.27
C THR A 309 28.91 -26.13 -30.13
N GLN A 310 29.63 -26.07 -29.00
CA GLN A 310 30.63 -25.05 -28.75
C GLN A 310 31.84 -25.26 -29.70
N PRO A 311 32.22 -24.23 -30.49
CA PRO A 311 33.44 -24.28 -31.30
C PRO A 311 34.68 -24.46 -30.41
N LYS A 312 35.64 -25.27 -30.87
CA LYS A 312 36.88 -25.56 -30.12
C LYS A 312 37.95 -24.47 -30.26
N HIS A 313 37.87 -23.68 -31.32
CA HIS A 313 38.88 -22.68 -31.65
C HIS A 313 38.28 -21.28 -31.54
N ALA A 314 39.10 -20.32 -31.11
CA ALA A 314 38.75 -18.91 -31.17
C ALA A 314 38.54 -18.49 -32.63
N GLY A 315 37.52 -17.68 -32.86
CA GLY A 315 37.17 -17.20 -34.19
C GLY A 315 35.70 -16.79 -34.29
N PRO A 316 35.24 -16.37 -35.49
CA PRO A 316 33.90 -15.81 -35.69
C PRO A 316 32.76 -16.75 -35.25
N ASP A 317 32.94 -18.06 -35.36
CA ASP A 317 31.95 -19.05 -34.91
C ASP A 317 31.85 -19.12 -33.38
N MET A 318 32.96 -18.95 -32.66
CA MET A 318 32.98 -18.91 -31.19
C MET A 318 32.28 -17.64 -30.70
N ASP A 319 32.50 -16.51 -31.36
CA ASP A 319 31.82 -15.24 -31.04
C ASP A 319 30.30 -15.35 -31.26
N ARG A 320 29.88 -15.91 -32.41
CA ARG A 320 28.45 -16.19 -32.69
C ARG A 320 27.84 -17.17 -31.70
N TRP A 321 28.59 -18.17 -31.23
CA TRP A 321 28.12 -19.07 -30.19
C TRP A 321 27.96 -18.34 -28.85
N GLN A 322 28.94 -17.53 -28.45
CA GLN A 322 28.94 -16.76 -27.21
C GLN A 322 27.78 -15.76 -27.18
N GLU A 323 27.53 -15.06 -28.27
CA GLU A 323 26.40 -14.14 -28.41
C GLU A 323 25.06 -14.86 -28.23
N ARG A 324 24.87 -16.01 -28.91
CA ARG A 324 23.67 -16.84 -28.73
C ARG A 324 23.52 -17.33 -27.29
N PHE A 325 24.62 -17.68 -26.63
CA PHE A 325 24.61 -18.17 -25.25
C PHE A 325 24.20 -17.06 -24.27
N VAL A 326 24.83 -15.89 -24.38
CA VAL A 326 24.50 -14.71 -23.57
C VAL A 326 23.06 -14.27 -23.82
N SER A 327 22.61 -14.22 -25.08
CA SER A 327 21.23 -13.89 -25.45
C SER A 327 20.22 -14.89 -24.87
N ALA A 328 20.50 -16.19 -24.95
CA ALA A 328 19.67 -17.23 -24.36
C ALA A 328 19.58 -17.10 -22.83
N LYS A 329 20.72 -16.87 -22.17
CA LYS A 329 20.79 -16.66 -20.72
C LYS A 329 20.00 -15.43 -20.30
N ARG A 330 20.20 -14.29 -20.97
CA ARG A 330 19.45 -13.04 -20.73
C ARG A 330 17.95 -13.25 -20.89
N THR A 331 17.53 -13.91 -21.97
CA THR A 331 16.12 -14.21 -22.23
C THR A 331 15.51 -15.08 -21.13
N ASN A 332 16.22 -16.12 -20.68
CA ASN A 332 15.73 -16.98 -19.61
C ASN A 332 15.68 -16.27 -18.26
N SER A 333 16.70 -15.48 -17.92
CA SER A 333 16.70 -14.63 -16.73
C SER A 333 15.52 -13.66 -16.73
N ALA A 334 15.21 -13.03 -17.88
CA ALA A 334 14.04 -12.17 -18.01
C ALA A 334 12.71 -12.92 -17.80
N LYS A 335 12.60 -14.16 -18.30
CA LYS A 335 11.41 -15.01 -18.04
C LYS A 335 11.25 -15.35 -16.56
N ILE A 336 12.34 -15.69 -15.88
CA ILE A 336 12.33 -15.97 -14.43
C ILE A 336 11.88 -14.73 -13.67
N GLN A 337 12.50 -13.57 -13.95
CA GLN A 337 12.14 -12.31 -13.31
C GLN A 337 10.67 -11.96 -13.54
N ASN A 338 10.18 -12.08 -14.78
CA ASN A 338 8.76 -11.81 -15.09
C ASN A 338 7.80 -12.73 -14.31
N ALA A 339 8.16 -14.00 -14.12
CA ALA A 339 7.37 -14.93 -13.32
C ALA A 339 7.38 -14.52 -11.83
N GLU A 340 8.55 -14.18 -11.29
CA GLU A 340 8.72 -13.71 -9.91
C GLU A 340 7.96 -12.40 -9.66
N ASP A 341 8.06 -11.42 -10.56
CA ASP A 341 7.32 -10.16 -10.51
C ASP A 341 5.81 -10.41 -10.54
N SER A 342 5.33 -11.26 -11.46
CA SER A 342 3.92 -11.61 -11.55
C SER A 342 3.39 -12.22 -10.24
N GLY A 343 4.13 -13.18 -9.68
CA GLY A 343 3.83 -13.78 -8.38
C GLY A 343 3.84 -12.76 -7.25
N TYR A 344 4.85 -11.88 -7.22
CA TYR A 344 4.98 -10.81 -6.22
C TYR A 344 3.78 -9.85 -6.26
N PHE A 345 3.44 -9.31 -7.42
CA PHE A 345 2.31 -8.37 -7.56
C PHE A 345 0.98 -9.02 -7.21
N LYS A 346 0.77 -10.31 -7.56
CA LYS A 346 -0.42 -11.06 -7.13
C LYS A 346 -0.47 -11.22 -5.61
N CYS A 347 0.60 -11.65 -4.96
CA CYS A 347 0.65 -11.76 -3.49
C CYS A 347 0.48 -10.39 -2.81
N ARG A 348 1.12 -9.36 -3.37
CA ARG A 348 0.97 -7.97 -2.95
C ARG A 348 -0.43 -7.45 -3.20
N LYS A 349 -1.33 -8.12 -3.95
CA LYS A 349 -2.77 -7.80 -4.00
C LYS A 349 -3.60 -8.43 -2.85
N LEU A 350 -3.03 -9.36 -2.06
CA LEU A 350 -3.74 -10.14 -1.03
C LEU A 350 -3.29 -9.90 0.44
N ASN A 351 -2.03 -9.50 0.71
CA ASN A 351 -1.52 -9.08 2.05
C ASN A 351 -2.42 -8.09 2.82
N MET A 352 -2.25 -7.93 4.13
CA MET A 352 -2.81 -6.83 4.93
C MET A 352 -1.89 -5.59 4.86
N ARG A 353 -2.43 -4.36 4.73
CA ARG A 353 -1.80 -3.36 3.83
C ARG A 353 -1.66 -1.94 4.35
N THR A 354 -2.12 -1.68 5.57
CA THR A 354 -1.97 -0.38 6.23
C THR A 354 -0.92 -0.43 7.33
N PHE A 355 -0.07 -1.46 7.34
CA PHE A 355 0.99 -1.57 8.33
C PHE A 355 2.23 -0.80 7.88
N CYS A 356 2.75 -0.02 8.82
CA CYS A 356 4.07 0.58 8.69
C CYS A 356 5.12 -0.53 8.49
N LEU A 357 6.00 -0.36 7.49
CA LEU A 357 7.14 -1.26 7.27
C LEU A 357 8.13 -1.23 8.43
N GLY A 358 8.18 -0.10 9.14
CA GLY A 358 9.07 0.13 10.26
C GLY A 358 9.45 1.58 10.42
N LYS A 359 10.28 1.84 11.43
CA LYS A 359 10.87 3.14 11.73
C LYS A 359 12.38 3.10 11.53
N ASP A 360 12.96 4.20 11.08
CA ASP A 360 14.42 4.40 11.08
C ASP A 360 14.91 5.00 12.42
N THR A 361 16.20 5.35 12.51
CA THR A 361 16.76 5.92 13.75
C THR A 361 16.32 7.37 14.01
N PHE A 362 15.79 8.05 13.01
CA PHE A 362 15.26 9.41 13.14
C PHE A 362 13.77 9.40 13.53
N GLY A 363 13.14 8.22 13.56
CA GLY A 363 11.72 8.05 13.86
C GLY A 363 10.81 8.19 12.63
N ASN A 364 11.38 8.32 11.43
CA ASN A 364 10.61 8.32 10.19
C ASN A 364 9.93 6.97 10.01
N GLN A 365 8.69 7.00 9.58
CA GLN A 365 7.90 5.81 9.31
C GLN A 365 7.77 5.58 7.81
N TYR A 366 7.72 4.32 7.38
CA TYR A 366 7.70 3.97 5.95
C TYR A 366 6.53 3.06 5.59
N TRP A 367 5.94 3.26 4.41
CA TRP A 367 4.83 2.47 3.89
C TRP A 367 5.00 2.16 2.41
N ILE A 368 4.42 1.04 1.99
CA ILE A 368 4.27 0.63 0.60
C ILE A 368 2.79 0.32 0.39
N PHE A 369 2.09 1.16 -0.36
CA PHE A 369 0.65 1.02 -0.61
C PHE A 369 0.35 0.08 -1.77
N GLN A 370 -0.92 -0.26 -2.02
CA GLN A 370 -1.30 -1.04 -3.19
C GLN A 370 -1.10 -0.30 -4.50
N GLN A 371 -0.66 -1.05 -5.50
CA GLN A 371 -0.65 -0.60 -6.87
C GLN A 371 -1.83 -1.25 -7.62
N LYS A 372 -2.73 -0.41 -8.14
CA LYS A 372 -3.89 -0.86 -8.92
C LYS A 372 -3.45 -1.60 -10.20
N SER A 373 -2.56 -0.96 -10.96
CA SER A 373 -1.99 -1.47 -12.21
C SER A 373 -0.50 -1.13 -12.32
N LYS A 374 0.27 -1.96 -13.05
CA LYS A 374 1.71 -1.74 -13.28
C LYS A 374 2.00 -0.44 -14.05
N GLU A 375 1.04 0.02 -14.83
CA GLU A 375 1.18 1.15 -15.76
C GLU A 375 0.93 2.50 -15.10
N MET A 376 0.15 2.55 -14.01
CA MET A 376 -0.10 3.81 -13.30
C MET A 376 1.03 4.09 -12.32
N ARG A 377 1.77 5.19 -12.55
CA ARG A 377 2.56 5.85 -11.49
C ARG A 377 1.58 6.34 -10.44
N ALA A 378 1.69 5.78 -9.24
CA ALA A 378 0.75 6.04 -8.17
C ALA A 378 1.44 5.84 -6.82
N TRP A 379 0.70 6.10 -5.75
CA TRP A 379 1.07 5.78 -4.37
C TRP A 379 1.53 4.33 -4.16
N GLY A 380 1.12 3.40 -5.02
CA GLY A 380 1.58 2.01 -5.01
C GLY A 380 2.95 1.74 -5.65
N SER A 381 3.56 2.71 -6.32
CA SER A 381 4.92 2.58 -6.90
C SER A 381 6.01 3.22 -6.04
N TRP A 382 5.63 3.86 -4.93
CA TRP A 382 6.54 4.60 -4.07
C TRP A 382 6.75 3.91 -2.74
N VAL A 383 7.83 4.29 -2.06
CA VAL A 383 7.94 4.14 -0.61
C VAL A 383 7.58 5.47 0.01
N THR A 384 6.41 5.55 0.63
CA THR A 384 5.96 6.75 1.34
C THR A 384 6.68 6.83 2.68
N CYS A 385 7.18 8.02 3.01
CA CYS A 385 7.86 8.34 4.25
C CYS A 385 7.07 9.39 5.01
N TYR A 386 6.69 9.08 6.25
CA TYR A 386 6.12 10.06 7.18
C TYR A 386 7.21 10.51 8.14
N LYS A 387 7.63 11.76 7.97
CA LYS A 387 8.70 12.41 8.71
C LYS A 387 8.33 12.52 10.19
N GLN A 388 9.30 12.27 11.07
CA GLN A 388 9.15 12.57 12.48
C GLN A 388 8.98 14.09 12.68
N ALA A 389 8.06 14.51 13.56
CA ALA A 389 7.72 15.93 13.71
C ALA A 389 8.88 16.81 14.19
N SER A 390 9.84 16.23 14.92
CA SER A 390 10.97 16.94 15.52
C SER A 390 12.14 17.20 14.56
N ILE A 391 12.10 16.70 13.33
CA ILE A 391 13.18 16.89 12.35
C ILE A 391 12.69 17.73 11.17
N VAL A 392 13.60 18.49 10.55
CA VAL A 392 13.27 19.37 9.41
C VAL A 392 13.07 18.56 8.13
N HIS A 393 13.95 17.59 7.87
CA HIS A 393 13.93 16.76 6.67
C HIS A 393 14.07 15.27 7.02
N PRO A 394 13.50 14.33 6.23
CA PRO A 394 13.62 12.89 6.51
C PRO A 394 15.06 12.37 6.61
N SER A 395 16.03 12.99 5.92
CA SER A 395 17.45 12.60 6.02
C SER A 395 18.12 12.97 7.35
N GLY A 396 17.46 13.77 8.21
CA GLY A 396 18.05 14.29 9.43
C GLY A 396 18.95 15.53 9.22
N GLU A 397 19.06 16.02 7.99
CA GLU A 397 19.74 17.28 7.68
C GLU A 397 19.03 18.47 8.36
N LYS A 398 19.82 19.32 9.02
CA LYS A 398 19.34 20.49 9.76
C LYS A 398 19.23 21.75 8.88
N ASP A 399 20.18 21.90 7.96
CA ASP A 399 20.26 23.02 7.03
C ASP A 399 19.88 22.56 5.63
N VAL A 400 18.59 22.39 5.40
CA VAL A 400 18.10 22.32 4.02
C VAL A 400 17.96 23.76 3.55
N THR A 401 19.02 24.29 2.94
CA THR A 401 19.08 25.66 2.39
C THR A 401 18.12 25.90 1.22
N SER A 402 17.28 24.93 0.86
CA SER A 402 16.26 25.17 -0.15
C SER A 402 15.10 25.92 0.49
N ASP A 403 14.85 27.13 -0.01
CA ASP A 403 13.72 28.00 0.36
C ASP A 403 12.32 27.37 0.20
N ASN A 404 12.23 26.11 -0.25
CA ASN A 404 11.00 25.40 -0.59
C ASN A 404 10.59 24.28 0.39
N VAL A 405 11.27 24.07 1.52
CA VAL A 405 10.82 23.05 2.50
C VAL A 405 9.94 23.68 3.57
N ASP A 406 8.63 23.48 3.48
CA ASP A 406 7.72 23.76 4.59
C ASP A 406 8.07 22.83 5.77
N PRO A 407 8.52 23.35 6.93
CA PRO A 407 8.87 22.52 8.08
C PRO A 407 7.69 21.69 8.61
N LYS A 408 6.45 22.15 8.38
CA LYS A 408 5.23 21.44 8.75
C LYS A 408 4.94 20.25 7.85
N ARG A 409 5.53 20.18 6.66
CA ARG A 409 5.35 19.08 5.73
C ARG A 409 5.97 17.81 6.30
N ARG A 410 5.19 16.72 6.34
CA ARG A 410 5.66 15.44 6.87
C ARG A 410 5.60 14.30 5.86
N LEU A 411 4.85 14.45 4.77
CA LEU A 411 4.74 13.42 3.75
C LEU A 411 5.78 13.59 2.64
N TYR A 412 6.60 12.56 2.48
CA TYR A 412 7.61 12.44 1.44
C TYR A 412 7.47 11.08 0.76
N TYR A 413 8.15 10.91 -0.37
CA TYR A 413 8.28 9.61 -0.99
C TYR A 413 9.67 9.40 -1.59
N VAL A 414 10.02 8.13 -1.74
CA VAL A 414 11.19 7.67 -2.50
C VAL A 414 10.67 6.82 -3.65
N ALA A 415 11.08 7.17 -4.88
CA ALA A 415 10.64 6.51 -6.10
C ALA A 415 11.83 5.99 -6.91
N GLY A 416 11.59 4.90 -7.64
CA GLY A 416 12.61 4.25 -8.47
C GLY A 416 13.43 3.22 -7.69
N LYS A 417 13.81 2.16 -8.39
CA LYS A 417 14.54 1.02 -7.83
C LYS A 417 15.85 1.44 -7.17
N GLU A 418 16.64 2.26 -7.83
CA GLU A 418 17.96 2.68 -7.36
C GLU A 418 17.87 3.48 -6.06
N GLU A 419 16.97 4.45 -6.00
CA GLU A 419 16.76 5.27 -4.80
C GLU A 419 16.14 4.46 -3.64
N ILE A 420 15.27 3.49 -3.91
CA ILE A 420 14.75 2.60 -2.86
C ILE A 420 15.85 1.65 -2.35
N LEU A 421 16.74 1.16 -3.22
CA LEU A 421 17.92 0.39 -2.78
C LEU A 421 18.89 1.26 -1.97
N LYS A 422 19.05 2.53 -2.34
CA LYS A 422 19.82 3.52 -1.60
C LYS A 422 19.19 3.79 -0.23
N LEU A 423 17.87 3.94 -0.15
CA LEU A 423 17.12 4.03 1.11
C LEU A 423 17.38 2.83 2.01
N ALA A 424 17.28 1.60 1.47
CA ALA A 424 17.52 0.39 2.23
C ALA A 424 18.96 0.30 2.79
N LYS A 425 19.95 0.72 1.99
CA LYS A 425 21.35 0.80 2.43
C LYS A 425 21.58 1.89 3.47
N TRP A 426 20.98 3.06 3.26
CA TRP A 426 21.07 4.21 4.16
C TRP A 426 20.47 3.88 5.53
N ILE A 427 19.24 3.35 5.59
CA ILE A 427 18.63 2.86 6.84
C ILE A 427 19.53 1.82 7.49
N GLN A 428 20.03 0.82 6.73
CA GLN A 428 20.92 -0.20 7.30
C GLN A 428 22.18 0.41 7.95
N SER A 429 22.75 1.46 7.36
CA SER A 429 23.96 2.11 7.87
C SER A 429 23.77 2.87 9.19
N GLN A 430 22.53 3.24 9.52
CA GLN A 430 22.19 3.89 10.78
C GLN A 430 22.22 2.93 11.98
N TYR A 431 22.14 1.61 11.72
CA TYR A 431 22.16 0.58 12.75
C TYR A 431 23.52 -0.12 12.80
N LYS A 432 23.81 -0.79 13.91
CA LYS A 432 25.03 -1.60 14.06
C LYS A 432 25.13 -2.62 12.92
N ALA A 433 26.36 -2.88 12.44
CA ALA A 433 26.68 -3.55 11.17
C ALA A 433 26.11 -4.98 10.93
N ASN A 434 25.37 -5.56 11.87
CA ASN A 434 24.78 -6.90 11.76
C ASN A 434 23.27 -6.95 12.08
N THR A 435 22.60 -5.81 12.22
CA THR A 435 21.16 -5.80 12.50
C THR A 435 20.38 -6.12 11.22
N SER A 436 19.85 -7.34 11.15
CA SER A 436 18.89 -7.72 10.12
C SER A 436 17.56 -7.01 10.39
N LEU A 437 17.34 -5.86 9.77
CA LEU A 437 16.09 -5.12 9.86
C LEU A 437 15.07 -5.63 8.85
N GLN A 438 13.85 -5.91 9.31
CA GLN A 438 12.76 -6.37 8.45
C GLN A 438 12.43 -5.34 7.36
N ILE A 439 12.38 -4.04 7.71
CA ILE A 439 12.20 -2.93 6.76
C ILE A 439 13.23 -2.97 5.62
N VAL A 440 14.51 -3.24 5.91
CA VAL A 440 15.56 -3.29 4.87
C VAL A 440 15.33 -4.47 3.92
N LYS A 441 14.87 -5.62 4.43
CA LYS A 441 14.52 -6.77 3.57
C LYS A 441 13.32 -6.46 2.69
N ASP A 442 12.29 -5.84 3.26
CA ASP A 442 11.06 -5.52 2.53
C ASP A 442 11.29 -4.44 1.46
N LEU A 443 12.10 -3.42 1.75
CA LEU A 443 12.51 -2.41 0.77
C LEU A 443 13.30 -3.01 -0.39
N ARG A 444 14.26 -3.90 -0.12
CA ARG A 444 15.03 -4.58 -1.17
C ARG A 444 14.15 -5.45 -2.04
N LYS A 445 13.31 -6.27 -1.42
CA LYS A 445 12.33 -7.11 -2.13
C LYS A 445 11.40 -6.27 -2.98
N PHE A 446 10.93 -5.13 -2.46
CA PHE A 446 10.09 -4.22 -3.22
C PHE A 446 10.83 -3.66 -4.44
N ALA A 447 12.06 -3.19 -4.26
CA ALA A 447 12.88 -2.64 -5.34
C ALA A 447 13.22 -3.68 -6.44
N GLU A 448 13.44 -4.94 -6.08
CA GLU A 448 13.69 -6.04 -7.03
C GLU A 448 12.55 -6.21 -8.06
N HIS A 449 11.32 -5.89 -7.67
CA HIS A 449 10.12 -6.03 -8.50
C HIS A 449 9.66 -4.72 -9.15
N LEU A 450 10.44 -3.64 -9.05
CA LEU A 450 10.20 -2.40 -9.80
C LEU A 450 10.86 -2.48 -11.17
N ASN A 451 10.09 -2.19 -12.21
CA ASN A 451 10.59 -2.16 -13.59
C ASN A 451 11.48 -0.94 -13.82
N ASP A 452 12.71 -1.16 -14.30
CA ASP A 452 13.67 -0.11 -14.67
C ASP A 452 13.14 0.79 -15.81
N THR A 453 12.23 0.27 -16.64
CA THR A 453 11.61 0.99 -17.77
C THR A 453 10.88 2.27 -17.34
N GLN A 454 10.52 2.41 -16.06
CA GLN A 454 9.81 3.59 -15.58
C GLN A 454 10.69 4.84 -15.39
N GLN A 455 12.01 4.75 -15.50
CA GLN A 455 12.88 5.95 -15.46
C GLN A 455 12.85 6.77 -16.77
N GLN A 456 12.41 6.20 -17.90
CA GLN A 456 12.49 6.88 -19.20
C GLN A 456 11.36 7.88 -19.50
N LEU A 457 10.28 7.91 -18.71
CA LEU A 457 9.15 8.85 -18.87
C LEU A 457 9.28 10.10 -17.97
N GLN A 458 10.50 10.56 -17.71
CA GLN A 458 10.79 11.82 -17.01
C GLN A 458 11.67 12.78 -17.85
N ILE A 459 11.81 12.47 -19.14
CA ILE A 459 12.27 13.38 -20.19
C ILE A 459 11.05 13.63 -21.08
#